data_AF-A0A919LNR2-F1
#
_entry.id   AF-A0A919LNR2-F1
#
_cell.length_a   1.000
_cell.length_b   1.000
_cell.length_c   1.000
_cell.angle_alpha   90.00
_cell.angle_beta   90.00
_cell.angle_gamma   90.00
#
_symmetry.space_group_name_H-M   'P 1'
#
loop_
_entity.id
_entity.type
_entity.pdbx_description
1 polymer ?
#
loop_
_entity_poly.entity_id
_entity_poly.type
_entity_poly.pdbx_seq_one_letter_code
_entity_poly.pdbx_strand_id
1 'polypeptide(L)'
;MTPAEEAAGAAASRTPAASASRAPAASDAHPAVTPPAPAAPDTGAPAPFTLHGRKVVGGVVEGEALVSRETISGWGGIDPATGTVTERRHELFGVCFTGKILVFPGAKGSSGWSGFFQATRLLGTAPLGMIFTVTTTKSALGAVVTRVPALTDLDRDPVAAIRTGDWLRLDADHGIVTVTPRAAREAERAG
;
A
#
# COMPACT_ATOMS: atom_id res chain seq x y z
N MET A 1 18.56 -19.64 55.83
CA MET A 1 19.80 -19.02 56.32
C MET A 1 20.79 -19.11 55.16
N THR A 2 21.11 -17.94 54.60
CA THR A 2 21.92 -17.58 53.40
C THR A 2 23.43 -17.93 53.57
N PRO A 3 24.41 -17.60 52.67
CA PRO A 3 24.41 -16.74 51.44
C PRO A 3 25.30 -17.16 50.22
N ALA A 4 25.25 -16.32 49.16
CA ALA A 4 26.35 -15.84 48.25
C ALA A 4 27.05 -16.83 47.28
N GLU A 5 27.60 -16.47 46.11
CA GLU A 5 28.16 -15.18 45.63
C GLU A 5 28.35 -15.16 44.09
N GLU A 6 28.36 -13.93 43.53
CA GLU A 6 28.72 -13.57 42.15
C GLU A 6 30.16 -13.95 41.73
N ALA A 7 30.40 -14.04 40.42
CA ALA A 7 31.72 -13.71 39.85
C ALA A 7 31.59 -13.09 38.45
N ALA A 8 31.75 -11.77 38.38
CA ALA A 8 32.01 -11.01 37.17
C ALA A 8 33.53 -10.91 36.95
N GLY A 9 34.02 -11.31 35.77
CA GLY A 9 35.42 -11.21 35.37
C GLY A 9 35.65 -10.10 34.36
N ALA A 10 36.31 -9.02 34.80
CA ALA A 10 36.71 -7.87 34.00
C ALA A 10 38.02 -8.11 33.23
N ALA A 11 38.10 -7.64 31.99
CA ALA A 11 39.31 -7.69 31.15
C ALA A 11 39.92 -6.27 30.99
N ALA A 12 41.21 -6.17 31.35
CA ALA A 12 42.36 -5.51 30.69
C ALA A 12 42.12 -4.39 29.64
N SER A 13 42.94 -3.37 29.43
CA SER A 13 44.25 -2.90 29.94
C SER A 13 44.55 -1.53 29.26
N ARG A 14 45.66 -0.91 29.69
CA ARG A 14 46.08 0.51 29.57
C ARG A 14 46.44 1.02 28.15
N THR A 15 46.30 2.35 28.00
CA THR A 15 46.82 3.38 27.03
C THR A 15 48.37 3.31 26.82
N PRO A 16 49.09 4.14 25.99
CA PRO A 16 48.72 5.25 25.07
C PRO A 16 49.56 5.38 23.75
N ALA A 17 49.28 6.38 22.88
CA ALA A 17 50.24 7.35 22.30
C ALA A 17 49.69 8.13 21.07
N ALA A 18 50.07 9.40 20.99
CA ALA A 18 49.76 10.37 19.93
C ALA A 18 50.76 10.32 18.76
N SER A 19 50.38 10.77 17.55
CA SER A 19 51.25 11.56 16.65
C SER A 19 50.46 12.14 15.46
N ALA A 20 51.00 13.19 14.87
CA ALA A 20 50.35 14.23 14.09
C ALA A 20 50.40 14.07 12.55
N SER A 21 49.62 14.94 11.89
CA SER A 21 49.89 15.63 10.60
C SER A 21 49.67 14.87 9.29
N ARG A 22 48.68 15.32 8.49
CA ARG A 22 48.85 16.01 7.17
C ARG A 22 47.50 16.26 6.48
N ALA A 23 47.29 17.47 5.97
CA ALA A 23 46.48 17.75 4.78
C ALA A 23 47.45 18.11 3.63
N PRO A 24 47.05 18.30 2.35
CA PRO A 24 45.72 18.21 1.72
C PRO A 24 45.71 17.40 0.40
N ALA A 25 44.54 17.15 -0.19
CA ALA A 25 44.38 16.98 -1.65
C ALA A 25 42.91 17.13 -2.08
N ALA A 26 42.70 17.93 -3.12
CA ALA A 26 41.44 18.22 -3.78
C ALA A 26 41.08 17.17 -4.85
N SER A 27 39.83 17.24 -5.34
CA SER A 27 39.26 16.55 -6.52
C SER A 27 38.90 15.07 -6.25
N ASP A 28 37.67 14.60 -6.45
CA ASP A 28 36.84 14.79 -7.63
C ASP A 28 35.36 15.03 -7.32
N ALA A 29 34.80 16.06 -7.93
CA ALA A 29 33.37 16.22 -8.07
C ALA A 29 32.84 15.16 -9.06
N HIS A 30 32.04 14.22 -8.58
CA HIS A 30 31.24 13.38 -9.46
C HIS A 30 30.29 14.28 -10.28
N PRO A 31 30.24 14.18 -11.62
CA PRO A 31 29.23 14.88 -12.37
C PRO A 31 27.86 14.35 -11.94
N ALA A 32 27.00 15.27 -11.48
CA ALA A 32 25.61 14.98 -11.23
C ALA A 32 24.99 14.44 -12.52
N VAL A 33 24.69 13.14 -12.55
CA VAL A 33 23.82 12.55 -13.56
C VAL A 33 22.43 13.08 -13.28
N THR A 34 22.03 14.11 -14.02
CA THR A 34 20.64 14.54 -14.10
C THR A 34 19.82 13.35 -14.61
N PRO A 35 18.83 12.84 -13.86
CA PRO A 35 17.93 11.83 -14.41
C PRO A 35 17.20 12.44 -15.62
N PRO A 36 17.02 11.69 -16.72
CA PRO A 36 16.25 12.18 -17.85
C PRO A 36 14.86 12.62 -17.36
N ALA A 37 14.46 13.82 -17.74
CA ALA A 37 13.11 14.33 -17.51
C ALA A 37 12.10 13.26 -17.96
N PRO A 38 11.02 13.01 -17.18
CA PRO A 38 10.02 12.03 -17.59
C PRO A 38 9.48 12.42 -18.96
N ALA A 39 9.59 11.49 -19.91
CA ALA A 39 9.02 11.64 -21.23
C ALA A 39 7.56 12.10 -21.09
N ALA A 40 7.21 13.17 -21.82
CA ALA A 40 5.85 13.66 -21.89
C ALA A 40 4.90 12.48 -22.21
N PRO A 41 3.77 12.33 -21.48
CA PRO A 41 2.87 11.23 -21.73
C PRO A 41 2.31 11.34 -23.14
N ASP A 42 2.42 10.23 -23.85
CA ASP A 42 1.85 9.96 -25.16
C ASP A 42 0.41 10.49 -25.24
N THR A 43 0.14 11.33 -26.23
CA THR A 43 -1.14 12.03 -26.38
C THR A 43 -2.15 11.10 -27.02
N GLY A 44 -2.69 10.20 -26.21
CA GLY A 44 -3.87 9.40 -26.48
C GLY A 44 -4.48 9.02 -25.15
N ALA A 45 -5.64 9.59 -24.81
CA ALA A 45 -6.32 9.23 -23.57
C ALA A 45 -6.52 7.70 -23.54
N PRO A 46 -6.04 6.99 -22.50
CA PRO A 46 -6.13 5.55 -22.47
C PRO A 46 -7.60 5.11 -22.44
N ALA A 47 -7.95 4.20 -23.34
CA ALA A 47 -9.31 3.66 -23.44
C ALA A 47 -9.69 2.84 -22.20
N PRO A 48 -10.98 2.76 -21.85
CA PRO A 48 -11.44 1.88 -20.79
C PRO A 48 -11.12 0.43 -21.11
N PHE A 49 -10.77 -0.34 -20.08
CA PHE A 49 -10.44 -1.76 -20.21
C PHE A 49 -11.07 -2.56 -19.07
N THR A 50 -11.12 -3.87 -19.24
CA THR A 50 -11.70 -4.79 -18.25
C THR A 50 -10.65 -5.77 -17.76
N LEU A 51 -10.78 -6.16 -16.49
CA LEU A 51 -10.03 -7.23 -15.85
C LEU A 51 -11.02 -8.26 -15.30
N HIS A 52 -10.64 -9.54 -15.36
CA HIS A 52 -11.42 -10.64 -14.81
C HIS A 52 -10.68 -11.26 -13.63
N GLY A 53 -11.39 -11.54 -12.54
CA GLY A 53 -10.83 -12.13 -11.34
C GLY A 53 -11.78 -13.06 -10.61
N ARG A 54 -11.28 -13.62 -9.50
CA ARG A 54 -12.01 -14.51 -8.60
C ARG A 54 -12.75 -13.71 -7.53
N LYS A 55 -14.03 -14.04 -7.34
CA LYS A 55 -14.87 -13.50 -6.26
C LYS A 55 -14.39 -13.92 -4.87
N VAL A 56 -14.27 -12.95 -3.96
CA VAL A 56 -14.11 -13.16 -2.52
C VAL A 56 -15.40 -12.79 -1.78
N VAL A 57 -15.92 -11.59 -2.03
CA VAL A 57 -17.19 -11.09 -1.49
C VAL A 57 -17.98 -10.47 -2.64
N GLY A 58 -19.26 -10.84 -2.77
CA GLY A 58 -20.13 -10.37 -3.85
C GLY A 58 -20.59 -8.92 -3.68
N GLY A 59 -21.34 -8.44 -4.67
CA GLY A 59 -21.86 -7.08 -4.79
C GLY A 59 -21.18 -6.25 -5.87
N VAL A 60 -21.79 -5.10 -6.16
CA VAL A 60 -21.36 -4.18 -7.21
C VAL A 60 -21.18 -2.78 -6.64
N VAL A 61 -20.03 -2.17 -6.87
CA VAL A 61 -19.72 -0.81 -6.44
C VAL A 61 -18.96 -0.05 -7.52
N GLU A 62 -19.10 1.27 -7.50
CA GLU A 62 -18.34 2.17 -8.35
C GLU A 62 -17.65 3.23 -7.51
N GLY A 63 -16.41 3.55 -7.86
CA GLY A 63 -15.65 4.53 -7.11
C GLY A 63 -14.26 4.78 -7.67
N GLU A 64 -13.59 5.76 -7.09
CA GLU A 64 -12.21 6.08 -7.42
C GLU A 64 -11.27 5.00 -6.86
N ALA A 65 -10.32 4.56 -7.69
CA ALA A 65 -9.26 3.66 -7.29
C ALA A 65 -8.29 4.37 -6.34
N LEU A 66 -7.96 3.72 -5.24
CA LEU A 66 -6.79 4.02 -4.43
C LEU A 66 -5.84 2.83 -4.50
N VAL A 67 -4.73 2.98 -5.23
CA VAL A 67 -3.79 1.91 -5.50
C VAL A 67 -2.57 2.04 -4.60
N SER A 68 -2.18 0.91 -4.03
CA SER A 68 -0.90 0.73 -3.36
C SER A 68 -0.11 -0.41 -4.00
N ARG A 69 1.20 -0.22 -4.16
CA ARG A 69 2.22 -1.22 -4.47
C ARG A 69 2.76 -1.93 -3.24
N GLU A 70 2.40 -1.45 -2.05
CA GLU A 70 2.82 -2.01 -0.78
C GLU A 70 1.67 -2.75 -0.08
N THR A 71 2.01 -3.77 0.69
CA THR A 71 1.03 -4.48 1.51
C THR A 71 0.57 -3.61 2.68
N ILE A 72 -0.73 -3.59 2.96
CA ILE A 72 -1.31 -2.73 4.00
C ILE A 72 -1.31 -3.46 5.34
N SER A 73 -0.75 -2.83 6.38
CA SER A 73 -0.83 -3.32 7.76
C SER A 73 -2.13 -2.90 8.42
N GLY A 74 -2.82 -3.85 9.05
CA GLY A 74 -4.02 -3.57 9.84
C GLY A 74 -3.66 -3.00 11.21
N TRP A 75 -2.72 -3.63 11.91
CA TRP A 75 -2.25 -3.17 13.23
C TRP A 75 -1.28 -2.00 13.06
N GLY A 76 -1.66 -0.82 13.55
CA GLY A 76 -0.82 0.38 13.51
C GLY A 76 -0.48 0.90 12.11
N GLY A 77 -1.12 0.34 11.07
CA GLY A 77 -0.97 0.80 9.69
C GLY A 77 -2.19 1.52 9.13
N ILE A 78 -3.33 1.43 9.82
CA ILE A 78 -4.51 2.24 9.54
C ILE A 78 -5.07 2.85 10.82
N ASP A 79 -5.75 3.98 10.69
CA ASP A 79 -6.67 4.52 11.68
C ASP A 79 -8.11 4.15 11.27
N PRO A 80 -8.76 3.22 11.98
CA PRO A 80 -10.13 2.82 11.67
C PRO A 80 -11.15 3.95 11.84
N ALA A 81 -10.90 4.96 12.67
CA ALA A 81 -11.86 6.03 12.92
C ALA A 81 -11.96 7.02 11.77
N THR A 82 -10.91 7.14 10.95
CA THR A 82 -10.87 8.04 9.79
C THR A 82 -10.78 7.29 8.47
N GLY A 83 -10.45 6.00 8.49
CA GLY A 83 -10.16 5.22 7.29
C GLY A 83 -8.88 5.71 6.60
N THR A 84 -7.87 6.07 7.38
CA THR A 84 -6.60 6.64 6.87
C THR A 84 -5.46 5.68 7.10
N VAL A 85 -4.52 5.57 6.15
CA VAL A 85 -3.28 4.79 6.34
C VAL A 85 -2.31 5.60 7.22
N THR A 86 -1.83 5.00 8.31
CA THR A 86 -0.98 5.65 9.33
C THR A 86 0.43 5.08 9.42
N GLU A 87 0.76 4.05 8.64
CA GLU A 87 2.12 3.51 8.56
C GLU A 87 3.06 4.55 7.90
N ARG A 88 3.93 5.20 8.69
CA ARG A 88 4.80 6.31 8.24
C ARG A 88 5.68 6.04 7.02
N ARG A 89 6.03 4.78 6.79
CA ARG A 89 6.89 4.37 5.66
C ARG A 89 6.09 3.87 4.46
N HIS A 90 4.77 3.82 4.59
CA HIS A 90 3.89 3.33 3.55
C HIS A 90 3.61 4.45 2.55
N GLU A 91 3.54 4.13 1.26
CA GLU A 91 3.33 5.16 0.22
C GLU A 91 2.00 5.91 0.35
N LEU A 92 1.00 5.26 0.96
CA LEU A 92 -0.31 5.84 1.28
C LEU A 92 -0.37 6.57 2.62
N PHE A 93 0.76 6.82 3.30
CA PHE A 93 0.75 7.50 4.60
C PHE A 93 -0.03 8.83 4.56
N GLY A 94 -1.02 8.97 5.44
CA GLY A 94 -1.90 10.14 5.53
C GLY A 94 -3.05 10.15 4.51
N VAL A 95 -3.18 9.13 3.66
CA VAL A 95 -4.23 9.05 2.64
C VAL A 95 -5.44 8.28 3.18
N CYS A 96 -6.62 8.85 2.98
CA CYS A 96 -7.90 8.25 3.35
C CYS A 96 -8.43 7.33 2.23
N PHE A 97 -8.82 6.11 2.58
CA PHE A 97 -9.42 5.11 1.70
C PHE A 97 -10.95 5.04 1.81
N THR A 98 -11.56 5.75 2.75
CA THR A 98 -13.02 5.81 2.93
C THR A 98 -13.68 6.22 1.61
N GLY A 99 -14.68 5.46 1.16
CA GLY A 99 -15.40 5.80 -0.07
C GLY A 99 -14.61 5.55 -1.36
N LYS A 100 -13.46 4.87 -1.31
CA LYS A 100 -12.64 4.51 -2.48
C LYS A 100 -12.54 3.00 -2.65
N ILE A 101 -12.17 2.54 -3.84
CA ILE A 101 -11.88 1.12 -4.09
C ILE A 101 -10.39 0.90 -3.86
N LEU A 102 -10.06 0.12 -2.83
CA LEU A 102 -8.68 -0.08 -2.39
C LEU A 102 -8.04 -1.23 -3.17
N VAL A 103 -6.96 -0.95 -3.89
CA VAL A 103 -6.20 -1.92 -4.70
C VAL A 103 -4.81 -2.08 -4.11
N PHE A 104 -4.42 -3.28 -3.70
CA PHE A 104 -3.15 -3.49 -3.00
C PHE A 104 -2.65 -4.94 -3.14
N PRO A 105 -1.35 -5.24 -2.94
CA PRO A 105 -0.85 -6.59 -3.16
C PRO A 105 -1.38 -7.59 -2.12
N GLY A 106 -1.56 -7.17 -0.87
CA GLY A 106 -2.09 -8.05 0.17
C GLY A 106 -1.98 -7.49 1.58
N ALA A 107 -2.42 -8.29 2.55
CA ALA A 107 -2.43 -7.93 3.96
C ALA A 107 -1.06 -8.17 4.63
N LYS A 108 -0.55 -7.16 5.33
CA LYS A 108 0.66 -7.23 6.16
C LYS A 108 0.32 -7.49 7.63
N GLY A 109 1.15 -8.29 8.30
CA GLY A 109 1.00 -8.61 9.73
C GLY A 109 0.16 -9.85 10.01
N SER A 110 -0.39 -9.90 11.24
CA SER A 110 -1.08 -11.05 11.83
C SER A 110 -2.56 -11.15 11.43
N SER A 111 -3.23 -12.23 11.85
CA SER A 111 -4.67 -12.46 11.62
C SER A 111 -5.58 -11.38 12.20
N GLY A 112 -5.08 -10.54 13.12
CA GLY A 112 -5.82 -9.39 13.65
C GLY A 112 -6.16 -8.33 12.61
N TRP A 113 -5.56 -8.41 11.41
CA TRP A 113 -5.85 -7.54 10.26
C TRP A 113 -7.35 -7.40 9.97
N SER A 114 -8.10 -8.51 10.01
CA SER A 114 -9.53 -8.49 9.77
C SER A 114 -10.30 -7.68 10.81
N GLY A 115 -9.86 -7.66 12.07
CA GLY A 115 -10.49 -6.88 13.14
C GLY A 115 -10.40 -5.37 12.90
N PHE A 116 -9.27 -4.87 12.37
CA PHE A 116 -9.12 -3.45 12.05
C PHE A 116 -10.00 -3.02 10.87
N PHE A 117 -10.07 -3.86 9.84
CA PHE A 117 -10.96 -3.62 8.69
C PHE A 117 -12.44 -3.88 9.00
N GLN A 118 -12.76 -4.64 10.05
CA GLN A 118 -14.11 -4.68 10.62
C GLN A 118 -14.44 -3.37 11.34
N ALA A 119 -13.49 -2.81 12.08
CA ALA A 119 -13.69 -1.55 12.81
C ALA A 119 -13.98 -0.39 11.86
N THR A 120 -13.29 -0.29 10.71
CA THR A 120 -13.59 0.74 9.69
C THR A 120 -15.05 0.66 9.23
N ARG A 121 -15.56 -0.55 8.99
CA ARG A 121 -16.98 -0.75 8.66
C ARG A 121 -17.90 -0.27 9.77
N LEU A 122 -17.62 -0.66 11.02
CA LEU A 122 -18.44 -0.26 12.18
C LEU A 122 -18.44 1.26 12.41
N LEU A 123 -17.38 1.94 11.99
CA LEU A 123 -17.20 3.38 12.11
C LEU A 123 -17.63 4.16 10.85
N GLY A 124 -18.10 3.47 9.80
CA GLY A 124 -18.54 4.11 8.55
C GLY A 124 -17.41 4.60 7.64
N THR A 125 -16.18 4.13 7.85
CA THR A 125 -14.95 4.54 7.15
C THR A 125 -14.34 3.42 6.31
N ALA A 126 -15.12 2.38 6.01
CA ALA A 126 -14.68 1.31 5.13
C ALA A 126 -14.41 1.82 3.69
N PRO A 127 -13.51 1.16 2.94
CA PRO A 127 -13.45 1.36 1.50
C PRO A 127 -14.78 0.89 0.85
N LEU A 128 -15.07 1.35 -0.36
CA LEU A 128 -16.24 0.85 -1.13
C LEU A 128 -16.04 -0.60 -1.58
N GLY A 129 -14.81 -0.97 -1.89
CA GLY A 129 -14.46 -2.29 -2.42
C GLY A 129 -12.97 -2.57 -2.24
N MET A 130 -12.58 -3.83 -2.41
CA MET A 130 -11.19 -4.26 -2.30
C MET A 130 -10.77 -5.10 -3.50
N ILE A 131 -9.55 -4.88 -3.98
CA ILE A 131 -8.91 -5.73 -4.98
C ILE A 131 -7.51 -6.06 -4.44
N PHE A 132 -7.18 -7.35 -4.34
CA PHE A 132 -5.85 -7.75 -3.88
C PHE A 132 -5.28 -8.95 -4.63
N THR A 133 -3.96 -8.97 -4.82
CA THR A 133 -3.28 -10.00 -5.64
C THR A 133 -2.98 -11.26 -4.85
N VAL A 134 -2.50 -11.12 -3.61
CA VAL A 134 -2.14 -12.24 -2.74
C VAL A 134 -3.29 -12.50 -1.77
N THR A 135 -4.04 -13.57 -2.05
CA THR A 135 -5.05 -14.06 -1.11
C THR A 135 -4.39 -14.80 0.05
N THR A 136 -4.72 -14.35 1.26
CA THR A 136 -4.39 -15.02 2.52
C THR A 136 -5.66 -15.16 3.34
N THR A 137 -5.72 -16.09 4.28
CA THR A 137 -6.89 -16.26 5.15
C THR A 137 -7.30 -14.96 5.84
N LYS A 138 -6.31 -14.11 6.20
CA LYS A 138 -6.52 -12.79 6.80
C LYS A 138 -7.09 -11.75 5.84
N SER A 139 -6.62 -11.67 4.58
CA SER A 139 -7.18 -10.73 3.60
C SER A 139 -8.58 -11.15 3.17
N ALA A 140 -8.82 -12.45 2.98
CA ALA A 140 -10.14 -12.99 2.71
C ALA A 140 -11.12 -12.74 3.87
N LEU A 141 -10.73 -13.05 5.11
CA LEU A 141 -11.55 -12.79 6.29
C LEU A 141 -11.83 -11.30 6.46
N GLY A 142 -10.82 -10.45 6.24
CA GLY A 142 -10.99 -9.00 6.33
C GLY A 142 -12.02 -8.47 5.32
N ALA A 143 -11.96 -8.90 4.06
CA ALA A 143 -12.99 -8.56 3.08
C ALA A 143 -14.40 -8.98 3.54
N VAL A 144 -14.53 -10.21 4.07
CA VAL A 144 -15.81 -10.75 4.58
C VAL A 144 -16.36 -9.93 5.74
N VAL A 145 -15.54 -9.56 6.73
CA VAL A 145 -16.00 -8.81 7.91
C VAL A 145 -16.24 -7.33 7.62
N THR A 146 -15.53 -6.75 6.65
CA THR A 146 -15.79 -5.39 6.15
C THR A 146 -17.06 -5.33 5.30
N ARG A 147 -17.52 -6.46 4.74
CA ARG A 147 -18.74 -6.57 3.92
C ARG A 147 -18.73 -5.65 2.70
N VAL A 148 -17.59 -5.61 2.02
CA VAL A 148 -17.41 -4.83 0.79
C VAL A 148 -17.15 -5.79 -0.37
N PRO A 149 -17.61 -5.49 -1.59
CA PRO A 149 -17.27 -6.28 -2.77
C PRO A 149 -15.76 -6.43 -2.89
N ALA A 150 -15.31 -7.66 -3.15
CA ALA A 150 -13.89 -7.96 -3.17
C ALA A 150 -13.52 -9.01 -4.21
N LEU A 151 -12.46 -8.71 -4.98
CA LEU A 151 -11.89 -9.60 -6.00
C LEU A 151 -10.40 -9.87 -5.75
N THR A 152 -9.95 -11.02 -6.23
CA THR A 152 -8.56 -11.46 -6.20
C THR A 152 -8.21 -12.29 -7.43
N ASP A 153 -6.96 -12.71 -7.61
CA ASP A 153 -6.50 -13.54 -8.72
C ASP A 153 -6.95 -13.02 -10.09
N LEU A 154 -6.69 -11.73 -10.37
CA LEU A 154 -7.06 -11.11 -11.65
C LEU A 154 -6.15 -11.58 -12.79
N ASP A 155 -6.69 -11.56 -14.01
CA ASP A 155 -6.03 -11.93 -15.27
C ASP A 155 -4.77 -11.10 -15.59
N ARG A 156 -4.66 -9.90 -15.01
CA ARG A 156 -3.48 -9.04 -15.01
C ARG A 156 -3.25 -8.49 -13.62
N ASP A 157 -2.01 -8.13 -13.32
CA ASP A 157 -1.68 -7.50 -12.04
C ASP A 157 -2.45 -6.15 -11.90
N PRO A 158 -3.45 -6.07 -10.99
CA PRO A 158 -4.23 -4.86 -10.80
C PRO A 158 -3.41 -3.69 -10.27
N VAL A 159 -2.33 -3.95 -9.52
CA VAL A 159 -1.45 -2.91 -8.97
C VAL A 159 -0.62 -2.26 -10.08
N ALA A 160 -0.33 -3.00 -11.16
CA ALA A 160 0.36 -2.48 -12.34
C ALA A 160 -0.61 -1.86 -13.38
N ALA A 161 -1.81 -2.45 -13.54
CA ALA A 161 -2.77 -2.04 -14.55
C ALA A 161 -3.59 -0.79 -14.16
N ILE A 162 -3.95 -0.66 -12.87
CA ILE A 162 -4.81 0.40 -12.35
C ILE A 162 -3.95 1.52 -11.76
N ARG A 163 -4.35 2.78 -11.98
CA ARG A 163 -3.73 3.95 -11.34
C ARG A 163 -4.66 4.57 -10.32
N THR A 164 -4.09 5.13 -9.26
CA THR A 164 -4.85 5.95 -8.30
C THR A 164 -5.53 7.11 -9.04
N GLY A 165 -6.82 7.29 -8.80
CA GLY A 165 -7.66 8.27 -9.50
C GLY A 165 -8.45 7.73 -10.69
N ASP A 166 -8.15 6.50 -11.16
CA ASP A 166 -9.00 5.83 -12.16
C ASP A 166 -10.37 5.53 -11.56
N TRP A 167 -11.41 5.55 -12.39
CA TRP A 167 -12.74 5.14 -11.96
C TRP A 167 -12.91 3.65 -12.19
N LEU A 168 -13.32 2.94 -11.13
CA LEU A 168 -13.54 1.51 -11.20
C LEU A 168 -15.02 1.21 -11.02
N ARG A 169 -15.53 0.32 -11.86
CA ARG A 169 -16.75 -0.42 -11.62
C ARG A 169 -16.37 -1.85 -11.26
N LEU A 170 -16.50 -2.17 -9.99
CA LEU A 170 -16.18 -3.47 -9.41
C LEU A 170 -17.48 -4.29 -9.31
N ASP A 171 -17.67 -5.21 -10.24
CA ASP A 171 -18.74 -6.21 -10.21
C ASP A 171 -18.16 -7.52 -9.66
N ALA A 172 -18.21 -7.66 -8.33
CA ALA A 172 -17.63 -8.82 -7.70
C ALA A 172 -18.48 -10.08 -7.88
N ASP A 173 -19.77 -9.93 -8.18
CA ASP A 173 -20.68 -11.07 -8.43
C ASP A 173 -20.30 -11.83 -9.70
N HIS A 174 -19.92 -11.10 -10.75
CA HIS A 174 -19.46 -11.66 -12.02
C HIS A 174 -17.93 -11.77 -12.13
N GLY A 175 -17.17 -11.26 -11.15
CA GLY A 175 -15.71 -11.32 -11.19
C GLY A 175 -15.09 -10.33 -12.17
N ILE A 176 -15.71 -9.15 -12.35
CA ILE A 176 -15.35 -8.20 -13.40
C ILE A 176 -14.97 -6.85 -12.77
N VAL A 177 -13.87 -6.26 -13.24
CA VAL A 177 -13.49 -4.88 -12.95
C VAL A 177 -13.40 -4.11 -14.25
N THR A 178 -14.25 -3.12 -14.45
CA THR A 178 -14.12 -2.16 -15.54
C THR A 178 -13.34 -0.94 -15.05
N VAL A 179 -12.27 -0.60 -15.74
CA VAL A 179 -11.40 0.53 -15.43
C VAL A 179 -11.62 1.61 -16.46
N THR A 180 -12.03 2.80 -16.00
CA THR A 180 -12.11 4.01 -16.82
C THR A 180 -11.00 4.96 -16.39
N PRO A 181 -9.95 5.13 -17.21
CA PRO A 181 -8.82 5.95 -16.84
C PRO A 181 -9.22 7.40 -16.56
N ARG A 182 -8.56 8.02 -15.58
CA ARG A 182 -8.86 9.41 -15.18
C ARG A 182 -8.84 10.38 -16.36
N ALA A 183 -7.82 10.29 -17.22
CA ALA A 183 -7.66 11.15 -18.39
C ALA A 183 -8.81 11.03 -19.39
N ALA A 184 -9.35 9.82 -19.59
CA ALA A 184 -10.51 9.62 -20.47
C ALA A 184 -11.77 10.31 -19.89
N ARG A 185 -11.98 10.22 -18.57
CA ARG A 185 -13.10 10.89 -17.91
C ARG A 185 -12.99 12.42 -17.89
N GLU A 186 -11.78 12.93 -17.74
CA GLU A 186 -11.53 14.38 -17.79
C GLU A 186 -11.74 14.93 -19.20
N ALA A 187 -11.36 14.18 -20.25
CA ALA A 187 -11.64 14.54 -21.64
C ALA A 187 -13.14 14.58 -21.96
N GLU A 188 -13.92 13.61 -21.48
CA GLU A 188 -15.38 13.58 -21.67
C GLU A 188 -16.12 14.71 -20.96
N ARG A 189 -15.59 15.22 -19.84
CA ARG A 189 -16.20 16.36 -19.10
C ARG A 189 -15.84 17.72 -19.68
N ALA A 190 -14.81 17.79 -20.51
CA ALA A 190 -14.31 19.03 -21.09
C ALA A 190 -14.87 19.34 -22.50
N GLY A 191 -15.58 18.38 -23.11
CA GLY A 191 -16.29 18.53 -24.39
C GLY A 191 -17.78 18.75 -24.19
#